data_AF-A0A973MAK4-F1
#
_entry.id   AF-A0A973MAK4-F1
#
_cell.length_a   1.000
_cell.length_b   1.000
_cell.length_c   1.000
_cell.angle_alpha   90.00
_cell.angle_beta   90.00
_cell.angle_gamma   90.00
#
_symmetry.space_group_name_H-M   'P 1'
#
loop_
_entity.id
_entity.type
_entity.pdbx_description
1 polymer ?
#
loop_
_entity_poly.entity_id
_entity_poly.type
_entity_poly.pdbx_seq_one_letter_code
_entity_poly.pdbx_strand_id
1 'polypeptide(L)'
;ESIGLLAFRAGGAERVREAIEHALRTPEGTTIWYLRVIHHLAQSSEVWTLDINGAEWGEVDFPPDVETARELTARWDAAEKVKAA
;
A
#
# COMPACT_ATOMS: atom_id res chain seq x y z
N GLU A 1 5.25 9.11 -3.31
CA GLU A 1 5.71 7.73 -3.09
C GLU A 1 4.52 6.88 -2.68
N SER A 2 4.52 5.57 -2.98
CA SER A 2 3.46 4.67 -2.52
C SER A 2 3.84 4.11 -1.15
N ILE A 3 2.90 4.11 -0.20
CA ILE A 3 3.12 3.60 1.16
C ILE A 3 2.74 2.12 1.33
N GLY A 4 2.62 1.37 0.22
CA GLY A 4 2.21 -0.03 0.23
C GLY A 4 0.72 -0.28 0.46
N LEU A 5 -0.11 0.76 0.55
CA LEU A 5 -1.56 0.64 0.68
C LEU A 5 -2.26 0.71 -0.69
N LEU A 6 -3.04 -0.31 -1.03
CA LEU A 6 -3.80 -0.40 -2.27
C LEU A 6 -5.28 -0.62 -1.96
N ALA A 7 -6.15 0.10 -2.67
CA ALA A 7 -7.60 -0.09 -2.61
C ALA A 7 -8.13 -0.47 -3.99
N PHE A 8 -8.80 -1.62 -4.08
CA PHE A 8 -9.41 -2.10 -5.32
C PHE A 8 -10.91 -1.80 -5.31
N ARG A 9 -11.42 -1.23 -6.40
CA ARG A 9 -12.84 -0.89 -6.59
C ARG A 9 -13.32 -1.37 -7.95
N ALA A 10 -14.62 -1.63 -8.08
CA ALA A 10 -15.29 -1.92 -9.36
C ALA A 10 -14.52 -2.92 -10.25
N GLY A 11 -14.27 -4.13 -9.73
CA GLY A 11 -13.56 -5.18 -10.47
C GLY A 11 -12.04 -4.98 -10.59
N GLY A 12 -11.47 -4.02 -9.84
CA GLY A 12 -10.04 -3.71 -9.88
C GLY A 12 -9.16 -4.86 -9.41
N ALA A 13 -9.64 -5.68 -8.46
CA ALA A 13 -8.89 -6.81 -7.94
C ALA A 13 -8.72 -7.91 -9.01
N GLU A 14 -9.79 -8.20 -9.76
CA GLU A 14 -9.82 -9.16 -10.85
C GLU A 14 -8.87 -8.74 -11.98
N ARG A 15 -8.90 -7.46 -12.37
CA ARG A 15 -7.99 -6.91 -13.38
C ARG A 15 -6.53 -7.01 -12.96
N VAL A 16 -6.23 -6.73 -11.69
CA VAL A 16 -4.87 -6.83 -11.14
C VAL A 16 -4.40 -8.27 -11.09
N ARG A 17 -5.26 -9.20 -10.64
CA ARG A 17 -4.98 -10.64 -10.67
C ARG A 17 -4.64 -11.10 -12.09
N GLU A 18 -5.49 -10.78 -13.07
CA GLU A 18 -5.28 -11.19 -14.46
C GLU A 18 -3.98 -10.62 -15.04
N ALA A 19 -3.64 -9.38 -14.72
CA ALA A 19 -2.38 -8.77 -15.13
C ALA A 19 -1.16 -9.46 -14.50
N ILE A 20 -1.24 -9.83 -13.21
CA ILE A 20 -0.17 -10.58 -12.53
C ILE A 20 -0.01 -11.95 -13.17
N GLU A 21 -1.12 -12.68 -13.39
CA GLU A 21 -1.08 -13.99 -14.05
C GLU A 21 -0.50 -13.88 -15.47
N HIS A 22 -0.82 -12.83 -16.22
CA HIS A 22 -0.24 -12.60 -17.53
C HIS A 22 1.26 -12.32 -17.45
N ALA A 23 1.68 -11.44 -16.53
CA ALA A 23 3.09 -11.12 -16.31
C ALA A 23 3.91 -12.36 -15.94
N LEU A 24 3.41 -13.21 -15.03
CA LEU A 24 4.07 -14.44 -14.60
C LEU A 24 4.33 -15.46 -15.73
N ARG A 25 3.63 -15.36 -16.87
CA ARG A 25 3.87 -16.18 -18.07
C ARG A 25 5.02 -15.66 -18.94
N THR A 26 5.70 -14.59 -18.52
CA THR A 26 6.84 -14.00 -19.21
C THR A 26 8.12 -14.22 -18.40
N PRO A 27 9.32 -14.24 -19.04
CA PRO A 27 10.58 -14.32 -18.32
C PRO A 27 10.82 -13.15 -17.35
N GLU A 28 10.37 -11.93 -17.68
CA GLU A 28 10.53 -10.75 -16.82
C GLU A 28 9.64 -10.87 -15.56
N GLY A 29 8.42 -11.39 -15.71
CA GLY A 29 7.41 -11.41 -14.65
C GLY A 29 7.81 -12.12 -13.36
N THR A 30 8.75 -13.07 -13.42
CA THR A 30 9.28 -13.78 -12.24
C THR A 30 10.42 -13.04 -11.54
N THR A 31 10.89 -11.94 -12.11
CA THR A 31 12.04 -11.14 -11.64
C THR A 31 11.66 -9.73 -11.19
N ILE A 32 10.37 -9.39 -11.26
CA ILE A 32 9.84 -8.08 -10.87
C ILE A 32 8.89 -8.18 -9.68
N TRP A 33 8.80 -7.09 -8.92
CA TRP A 33 7.78 -6.91 -7.89
C TRP A 33 6.40 -6.73 -8.53
N TYR A 34 5.34 -7.22 -7.88
CA TYR A 34 3.97 -7.05 -8.39
C TYR A 34 3.57 -5.57 -8.55
N LEU A 35 4.18 -4.64 -7.81
CA LEU A 35 3.99 -3.20 -7.97
C LEU A 35 4.37 -2.71 -9.38
N ARG A 36 5.30 -3.40 -10.05
CA ARG A 36 5.62 -3.12 -11.45
C ARG A 36 4.48 -3.51 -12.40
N VAL A 37 3.72 -4.55 -12.07
CA VAL A 37 2.47 -4.88 -12.78
C VAL A 37 1.42 -3.78 -12.59
N ILE A 38 1.29 -3.21 -11.38
CA ILE A 38 0.41 -2.06 -11.13
C ILE A 38 0.85 -0.84 -11.96
N HIS A 39 2.16 -0.59 -12.05
CA HIS A 39 2.70 0.49 -12.90
C HIS A 39 2.33 0.29 -14.38
N HIS A 40 2.41 -0.95 -14.90
CA HIS A 40 1.98 -1.27 -16.26
C HIS A 40 0.48 -1.07 -16.46
N LEU A 41 -0.34 -1.50 -15.50
CA LEU A 41 -1.78 -1.25 -15.52
C LEU A 41 -2.11 0.25 -15.52
N ALA A 42 -1.37 1.05 -14.77
CA ALA A 42 -1.56 2.51 -14.75
C ALA A 42 -1.29 3.18 -16.10
N GLN A 43 -0.59 2.52 -17.04
CA GLN A 43 -0.38 3.05 -18.39
C GLN A 43 -1.61 2.89 -19.30
N SER A 44 -2.52 1.97 -18.99
CA SER A 44 -3.62 1.57 -19.88
C SER A 44 -5.00 1.48 -19.21
N SER A 45 -5.05 1.58 -17.88
CA SER A 45 -6.24 1.43 -17.06
C SER A 45 -6.35 2.55 -16.02
N GLU A 46 -7.55 2.76 -15.51
CA GLU A 46 -7.78 3.67 -14.39
C GLU A 46 -7.06 3.18 -13.12
N VAL A 47 -5.98 3.87 -12.76
CA VAL A 47 -5.30 3.78 -11.47
C VAL A 47 -5.20 5.19 -10.92
N TRP A 48 -5.66 5.38 -9.69
CA TRP A 48 -5.72 6.69 -9.04
C TRP A 48 -4.81 6.68 -7.82
N THR A 49 -4.33 7.87 -7.45
CA THR A 49 -3.63 8.09 -6.20
C THR A 49 -4.53 8.82 -5.21
N LEU A 50 -4.33 8.55 -3.92
CA LEU A 50 -4.95 9.29 -2.84
C LEU A 50 -3.83 9.88 -1.98
N ASP A 51 -3.83 11.19 -1.82
CA ASP A 51 -2.93 11.87 -0.89
C ASP A 51 -3.39 11.58 0.55
N ILE A 52 -2.42 11.27 1.41
CA ILE A 52 -2.63 10.99 2.83
C ILE A 52 -2.08 12.11 3.71
N ASN A 53 -1.80 13.29 3.16
CA ASN A 53 -1.36 14.44 3.92
C ASN A 53 -2.28 14.69 5.15
N GLY A 54 -1.66 14.76 6.33
CA GLY A 54 -2.37 14.91 7.61
C GLY A 54 -2.78 13.59 8.28
N ALA A 55 -2.64 12.44 7.60
CA ALA A 55 -2.76 11.13 8.24
C ALA A 55 -1.43 10.73 8.89
N GLU A 56 -1.52 10.12 10.07
CA GLU A 56 -0.37 9.49 10.72
C GLU A 56 -0.16 8.06 10.18
N TRP A 57 1.06 7.75 9.78
CA TRP A 57 1.50 6.45 9.27
C TRP A 57 3.01 6.30 9.48
N GLY A 58 3.50 5.06 9.54
CA GLY A 58 4.94 4.74 9.53
C GLY A 58 5.19 3.32 9.03
N GLU A 59 6.21 3.16 8.20
CA GLU A 59 6.73 1.86 7.74
C GLU A 59 7.64 1.24 8.81
N VAL A 60 7.71 -0.10 8.86
CA VAL A 60 8.51 -0.85 9.82
C VAL A 60 9.32 -1.91 9.07
N ASP A 61 10.50 -1.52 8.59
CA ASP A 61 11.36 -2.37 7.76
C ASP A 61 12.54 -2.92 8.54
N PHE A 62 13.00 -2.19 9.55
CA PHE A 62 14.17 -2.50 10.36
C PHE A 62 13.84 -2.52 11.85
N PRO A 63 14.63 -3.23 12.68
CA PRO A 63 14.39 -3.27 14.12
C PRO A 63 14.21 -1.91 14.82
N PRO A 64 14.92 -0.82 14.45
CA PRO A 64 14.70 0.49 15.06
C PRO A 64 13.31 1.09 14.80
N ASP A 65 12.67 0.75 13.68
CA ASP A 65 11.36 1.32 13.31
C ASP A 65 10.25 0.87 14.26
N VAL A 66 10.46 -0.23 14.99
CA VAL A 66 9.55 -0.73 16.02
C VAL A 66 9.35 0.32 17.13
N GLU A 67 10.42 0.99 17.56
CA GLU A 67 10.30 2.00 18.61
C GLU A 67 9.55 3.23 18.12
N THR A 68 9.81 3.67 16.87
CA THR A 68 9.03 4.73 16.22
C THR A 68 7.54 4.37 16.13
N ALA A 69 7.22 3.13 15.75
CA ALA A 69 5.85 2.65 15.67
C ALA A 69 5.17 2.56 17.04
N ARG A 70 5.92 2.22 18.11
CA ARG A 70 5.41 2.26 19.49
C ARG A 70 5.03 3.67 19.91
N GLU A 71 5.90 4.65 19.66
CA GLU A 71 5.62 6.04 20.00
C GLU A 71 4.42 6.58 19.23
N LEU A 72 4.32 6.25 17.93
CA LEU A 72 3.19 6.60 17.07
C LEU A 72 1.87 6.05 17.62
N THR A 73 1.81 4.74 17.85
CA THR A 73 0.59 4.07 18.31
C THR A 73 0.20 4.44 19.74
N ALA A 74 1.16 4.78 20.61
CA ALA A 74 0.87 5.31 21.94
C ALA A 74 0.14 6.65 21.90
N ARG A 75 0.45 7.53 20.93
CA ARG A 75 -0.29 8.78 20.73
C ARG A 75 -1.72 8.53 20.26
N TRP A 76 -1.92 7.55 19.38
CA TRP A 76 -3.26 7.16 18.93
C TRP A 76 -4.13 6.67 20.09
N ASP A 77 -3.60 5.76 20.93
CA ASP A 77 -4.31 5.25 22.10
C ASP A 77 -4.68 6.37 23.10
N ALA A 78 -3.74 7.29 23.35
CA ALA A 78 -4.01 8.46 24.19
C ALA A 78 -5.11 9.36 23.61
N ALA A 79 -5.08 9.62 22.30
CA ALA A 79 -6.10 10.42 21.62
C ALA A 79 -7.49 9.78 21.68
N GLU A 80 -7.58 8.46 21.51
CA GLU A 80 -8.86 7.74 21.61
C GLU A 80 -9.44 7.76 23.03
N LYS A 81 -8.59 7.64 24.07
CA LYS A 81 -9.03 7.78 25.47
C LYS A 81 -9.59 9.16 25.77
N VAL A 82 -8.98 10.21 25.22
CA VAL A 82 -9.49 11.59 25.37
C VAL A 82 -10.85 11.76 24.68
N LYS A 83 -11.05 11.18 23.49
CA LYS A 83 -12.34 11.25 22.79
C LYS A 83 -13.46 10.51 23.52
N ALA A 84 -13.13 9.49 24.31
CA ALA A 84 -14.08 8.65 25.02
C ALA A 84 -14.51 9.20 26.40
N ALA A 85 -13.81 10.22 26.92
CA ALA A 85 -14.06 10.86 28.21
C ALA A 85 -14.97 12.10 28.08
#